data_AF-A0A6G2W1E2-F1
#
_entry.id   AF-A0A6G2W1E2-F1
#
_cell.length_a   1.000
_cell.length_b   1.000
_cell.length_c   1.000
_cell.angle_alpha   90.00
_cell.angle_beta   90.00
_cell.angle_gamma   90.00
#
_symmetry.space_group_name_H-M   'P 1'
#
loop_
_entity.id
_entity.type
_entity.pdbx_description
1 polymer ?
#
loop_
_entity_poly.entity_id
_entity_poly.type
_entity_poly.pdbx_seq_one_letter_code
_entity_poly.pdbx_strand_id
1 'polypeptide(L)'
;MLAKKTIEAAWLNGAAYDLATIAAEALESAQLLQSPEIAAELEQLRTVYRASHDSIVMGLYTTAAAARKHCEAEEQRAWSTSSSPTFDWIEDEEDSVAEMTVWVGGEETATGYVVTAQQVASDYDEGADE
;
A
#
# COMPACT_ATOMS: atom_id res chain seq x y z
N MET A 1 -24.11 22.24 -53.97
CA MET A 1 -23.27 23.35 -53.46
C MET A 1 -23.47 23.66 -51.97
N LEU A 2 -24.63 23.36 -51.36
CA LEU A 2 -24.86 23.60 -49.92
C LEU A 2 -23.94 22.76 -49.02
N ALA A 3 -23.83 21.45 -49.28
CA ALA A 3 -23.05 20.53 -48.46
C ALA A 3 -21.56 20.90 -48.34
N LYS A 4 -20.92 21.36 -49.43
CA LYS A 4 -19.54 21.83 -49.40
C LYS A 4 -19.38 23.07 -48.51
N LYS A 5 -20.32 24.01 -48.58
CA LYS A 5 -20.33 25.23 -47.78
C LYS A 5 -20.57 24.94 -46.29
N THR A 6 -21.40 23.94 -45.98
CA THR A 6 -21.64 23.48 -44.60
C THR A 6 -20.41 22.79 -44.02
N ILE A 7 -19.70 21.98 -44.83
CA ILE A 7 -18.48 21.29 -44.43
C ILE A 7 -17.33 22.29 -44.23
N GLU A 8 -17.14 23.26 -45.13
CA GLU A 8 -16.14 24.32 -44.98
C GLU A 8 -16.44 25.22 -43.78
N ALA A 9 -17.71 25.56 -43.51
CA ALA A 9 -18.10 26.32 -42.33
C ALA A 9 -17.91 25.54 -41.01
N ALA A 10 -18.14 24.23 -41.02
CA ALA A 10 -17.85 23.35 -39.90
C ALA A 10 -16.35 23.08 -39.71
N TRP A 11 -15.52 23.30 -40.73
CA TRP A 11 -14.06 23.20 -40.60
C TRP A 11 -13.42 24.52 -40.17
N LEU A 12 -13.96 25.66 -40.62
CA LEU A 12 -13.55 26.99 -40.17
C LEU A 12 -14.09 27.37 -38.78
N ASN A 13 -15.26 26.85 -38.37
CA ASN A 13 -15.92 27.20 -37.10
C ASN A 13 -16.28 26.00 -36.22
N GLY A 14 -16.02 24.77 -36.66
CA GLY A 14 -16.19 23.61 -35.79
C GLY A 14 -15.14 23.68 -34.71
N ALA A 15 -15.57 23.40 -33.48
CA ALA A 15 -14.72 23.36 -32.31
C ALA A 15 -13.59 22.33 -32.54
N ALA A 16 -12.51 22.76 -33.18
CA ALA A 16 -11.21 22.54 -32.63
C ALA A 16 -11.38 22.92 -31.16
N TYR A 17 -11.50 21.90 -30.31
CA TYR A 17 -11.33 22.02 -28.88
C TYR A 17 -10.32 23.12 -28.65
N ASP A 18 -10.74 24.18 -27.96
CA ASP A 18 -9.88 25.31 -27.69
C ASP A 18 -8.57 24.75 -27.12
N LEU A 19 -7.47 24.91 -27.85
CA LEU A 19 -6.18 24.35 -27.46
C LEU A 19 -5.78 24.87 -26.07
N ALA A 20 -6.27 26.05 -25.67
CA ALA A 20 -6.12 26.56 -24.32
C ALA A 20 -6.90 25.74 -23.29
N THR A 21 -8.08 25.23 -23.62
CA THR A 21 -8.86 24.31 -22.77
C THR A 21 -8.15 22.97 -22.63
N ILE A 22 -7.68 22.36 -23.72
CA ILE A 22 -6.89 21.10 -23.64
C ILE A 22 -5.60 21.32 -22.83
N ALA A 23 -4.91 22.44 -23.07
CA ALA A 23 -3.69 22.76 -22.33
C ALA A 23 -3.97 22.96 -20.83
N ALA A 24 -5.11 23.58 -20.48
CA ALA A 24 -5.51 23.76 -19.08
C ALA A 24 -5.82 22.42 -18.40
N GLU A 25 -6.61 21.55 -19.04
CA GLU A 25 -6.95 20.21 -18.51
C GLU A 25 -5.70 19.33 -18.35
N ALA A 26 -4.77 19.39 -19.32
CA ALA A 26 -3.51 18.66 -19.25
C ALA A 26 -2.60 19.18 -18.12
N LEU A 27 -2.56 20.50 -17.90
CA LEU A 27 -1.77 21.11 -16.83
C LEU A 27 -2.35 20.75 -15.44
N GLU A 28 -3.68 20.75 -15.30
CA GLU A 28 -4.37 20.34 -14.08
C GLU A 28 -4.11 18.86 -13.78
N SER A 29 -4.16 18.00 -14.80
CA SER A 29 -3.82 16.58 -14.67
C SER A 29 -2.35 16.36 -14.27
N ALA A 30 -1.42 17.15 -14.83
CA ALA A 30 -0.01 17.09 -14.47
C ALA A 30 0.25 17.58 -13.04
N GLN A 31 -0.45 18.62 -12.58
CA GLN A 31 -0.37 19.10 -11.20
C GLN A 31 -0.88 18.06 -10.21
N LEU A 32 -1.94 17.31 -10.55
CA LEU A 32 -2.43 16.21 -9.72
C LEU A 32 -1.37 15.12 -9.53
N LEU A 33 -0.70 14.71 -10.62
CA LEU A 33 0.40 13.73 -10.58
C LEU A 33 1.64 14.21 -9.81
N GLN A 34 1.83 15.52 -9.70
CA GLN A 34 2.92 16.13 -8.92
C GLN A 34 2.52 16.47 -7.48
N SER A 35 1.30 16.13 -7.07
CA SER A 35 0.85 16.44 -5.72
C SER A 35 1.63 15.61 -4.68
N PRO A 36 1.98 16.20 -3.53
CA PRO A 36 2.68 15.49 -2.46
C PRO A 36 1.84 14.34 -1.87
N GLU A 37 0.51 14.44 -1.97
CA GLU A 37 -0.44 13.41 -1.53
C GLU A 37 -0.33 12.15 -2.40
N ILE A 38 -0.30 12.30 -3.73
CA ILE A 38 -0.09 11.18 -4.67
C ILE A 38 1.30 10.58 -4.49
N ALA A 39 2.33 11.41 -4.25
CA ALA A 39 3.67 10.91 -3.96
C ALA A 39 3.71 10.07 -2.68
N ALA A 40 3.06 10.52 -1.61
CA ALA A 40 2.96 9.77 -0.36
C ALA A 40 2.17 8.46 -0.53
N GLU A 41 1.10 8.45 -1.31
CA GLU A 41 0.33 7.25 -1.62
C GLU A 41 1.15 6.23 -2.43
N LEU A 42 1.92 6.70 -3.42
CA LEU A 42 2.83 5.84 -4.19
C LEU A 42 3.96 5.26 -3.34
N GLU A 43 4.48 6.01 -2.38
CA GLU A 43 5.45 5.51 -1.42
C GLU A 43 4.83 4.44 -0.50
N GLN A 44 3.58 4.63 -0.04
CA GLN A 44 2.86 3.59 0.71
C GLN A 44 2.63 2.31 -0.13
N LEU A 45 2.38 2.45 -1.44
CA LEU A 45 2.25 1.30 -2.35
C LEU A 45 3.55 0.51 -2.53
N ARG A 46 4.70 1.09 -2.19
CA ARG A 46 6.02 0.42 -2.20
C ARG A 46 6.37 -0.24 -0.88
N THR A 47 5.52 -0.10 0.15
CA THR A 47 5.70 -0.78 1.42
C THR A 47 5.15 -2.20 1.33
N VAL A 48 6.01 -3.18 1.61
CA VAL A 48 5.61 -4.57 1.83
C VAL A 48 5.70 -4.90 3.30
N TYR A 49 4.75 -5.69 3.78
CA TYR A 49 4.68 -6.14 5.16
C TYR A 49 5.10 -7.61 5.20
N ARG A 50 6.20 -7.88 5.88
CA ARG A 50 6.73 -9.24 6.05
C ARG A 50 6.20 -9.81 7.35
N ALA A 51 5.42 -10.88 7.25
CA ALA A 51 5.05 -11.71 8.39
C ALA A 51 6.16 -12.72 8.66
N SER A 52 6.61 -12.81 9.92
CA SER A 52 7.56 -13.80 10.38
C SER A 52 7.18 -14.39 11.73
N HIS A 53 7.63 -15.61 11.98
CA HIS A 53 7.62 -16.25 13.30
C HIS A 53 9.07 -16.57 13.66
N ASP A 54 9.58 -15.96 14.72
CA ASP A 54 11.01 -15.94 15.04
C ASP A 54 11.85 -15.51 13.82
N SER A 55 12.67 -16.43 13.28
CA SER A 55 13.53 -16.20 12.11
C SER A 55 12.91 -16.68 10.79
N ILE A 56 11.70 -17.24 10.81
CA ILE A 56 11.06 -17.86 9.65
C ILE A 56 10.11 -16.86 9.00
N VAL A 57 10.38 -16.51 7.74
CA VAL A 57 9.47 -15.69 6.94
C VAL A 57 8.28 -16.54 6.49
N MET A 58 7.08 -16.10 6.83
CA MET A 58 5.83 -16.80 6.52
C MET A 58 5.15 -16.27 5.26
N GLY A 59 5.34 -14.98 4.96
CA GLY A 59 4.77 -14.35 3.78
C GLY A 59 5.05 -12.86 3.66
N LEU A 60 4.80 -12.33 2.47
CA LEU A 60 4.87 -10.91 2.14
C LEU A 60 3.49 -10.41 1.72
N TYR A 61 3.11 -9.23 2.19
CA TYR A 61 1.79 -8.65 2.01
C TYR A 61 1.89 -7.19 1.61
N THR A 62 0.88 -6.67 0.92
CA THR A 62 0.77 -5.24 0.60
C THR A 62 0.07 -4.44 1.70
N THR A 63 -0.42 -5.10 2.76
CA THR A 63 -1.06 -4.42 3.89
C THR A 63 -0.67 -5.08 5.22
N ALA A 64 -0.51 -4.27 6.27
CA ALA A 64 -0.25 -4.76 7.63
C ALA A 64 -1.36 -5.70 8.11
N ALA A 65 -2.62 -5.34 7.87
CA ALA A 65 -3.78 -6.13 8.31
C ALA A 65 -3.79 -7.55 7.73
N ALA A 66 -3.41 -7.72 6.46
CA ALA A 66 -3.32 -9.05 5.85
C ALA A 66 -2.19 -9.89 6.46
N ALA A 67 -1.03 -9.26 6.75
CA ALA A 67 0.09 -9.92 7.41
C ALA A 67 -0.30 -10.36 8.84
N ARG A 68 -0.86 -9.45 9.64
CA ARG A 68 -1.32 -9.71 11.01
C ARG A 68 -2.35 -10.85 11.06
N LYS A 69 -3.33 -10.82 10.16
CA LYS A 69 -4.34 -11.87 10.05
C LYS A 69 -3.76 -13.25 9.72
N HIS A 70 -2.67 -13.34 8.95
CA HIS A 70 -1.99 -14.61 8.71
C HIS A 70 -1.36 -15.14 10.00
N CYS A 71 -0.64 -14.29 10.73
CA CYS A 71 -0.02 -14.66 12.02
C CYS A 71 -1.08 -15.12 13.02
N GLU A 72 -2.15 -14.35 13.22
CA GLU A 72 -3.26 -14.71 14.10
C GLU A 72 -3.91 -16.05 13.70
N ALA A 73 -4.07 -16.30 12.40
CA ALA A 73 -4.67 -17.54 11.91
C ALA A 73 -3.78 -18.77 12.17
N GLU A 74 -2.46 -18.64 12.04
CA GLU A 74 -1.52 -19.72 12.35
C GLU A 74 -1.44 -19.96 13.85
N GLU A 75 -1.34 -18.89 14.65
CA GLU A 75 -1.36 -19.02 16.11
C GLU A 75 -2.67 -19.65 16.56
N GLN A 76 -3.82 -19.15 16.11
CA GLN A 76 -5.14 -19.72 16.44
C GLN A 76 -5.27 -21.23 16.14
N ARG A 77 -4.54 -21.76 15.14
CA ARG A 77 -4.51 -23.20 14.82
C ARG A 77 -3.68 -24.01 15.82
N ALA A 78 -2.65 -23.40 16.41
CA ALA A 78 -1.85 -24.03 17.47
C ALA A 78 -2.65 -24.20 18.78
N TRP A 79 -3.69 -23.38 18.98
CA TRP A 79 -4.57 -23.46 20.14
C TRP A 79 -5.62 -24.57 20.00
N SER A 80 -5.78 -25.37 21.07
CA SER A 80 -6.86 -26.37 21.15
C SER A 80 -8.24 -25.72 21.29
N THR A 81 -9.29 -26.39 20.80
CA THR A 81 -10.67 -25.88 20.67
C THR A 81 -11.31 -25.33 21.96
N SER A 82 -10.76 -25.61 23.14
CA SER A 82 -11.30 -25.17 24.43
C SER A 82 -10.84 -23.77 24.88
N SER A 83 -9.91 -23.14 24.18
CA SER A 83 -9.37 -21.82 24.54
C SER A 83 -9.47 -20.89 23.33
N SER A 84 -10.21 -19.79 23.48
CA SER A 84 -10.21 -18.70 22.51
C SER A 84 -9.14 -17.69 22.92
N PRO A 85 -7.93 -17.73 22.32
CA PRO A 85 -6.93 -16.72 22.59
C PRO A 85 -7.45 -15.34 22.15
N THR A 86 -7.04 -14.30 22.88
CA THR A 86 -7.19 -12.91 22.43
C THR A 86 -5.81 -12.42 22.05
N PHE A 87 -5.68 -11.93 20.82
CA PHE A 87 -4.43 -11.39 20.29
C PHE A 87 -4.44 -9.87 20.38
N ASP A 88 -3.27 -9.30 20.64
CA ASP A 88 -2.99 -7.88 20.52
C ASP A 88 -1.70 -7.67 19.73
N TRP A 89 -1.52 -6.46 19.20
CA TRP A 89 -0.34 -6.07 18.43
C TRP A 89 0.28 -4.83 19.03
N ILE A 90 1.53 -4.97 19.47
CA ILE A 90 2.33 -3.88 20.00
C ILE A 90 3.27 -3.44 18.87
N GLU A 91 3.17 -2.18 18.49
CA GLU A 91 4.00 -1.58 17.44
C GLU A 91 4.94 -0.56 18.08
N ASP A 92 6.24 -0.69 17.83
CA ASP A 92 7.22 0.34 18.17
C ASP A 92 7.34 1.32 16.99
N GLU A 93 7.19 2.61 17.29
CA GLU A 93 7.27 3.67 16.28
C GLU A 93 8.70 3.82 15.72
N GLU A 94 9.72 3.30 16.42
CA GLU A 94 11.13 3.47 16.04
C GLU A 94 11.61 2.48 14.96
N ASP A 95 11.06 1.28 14.88
CA ASP A 95 11.57 0.20 14.02
C ASP A 95 10.56 -0.32 12.97
N SER A 96 9.31 0.19 12.98
CA SER A 96 8.24 -0.28 12.09
C SER A 96 7.95 -1.78 12.23
N VAL A 97 8.18 -2.31 13.43
CA VAL A 97 7.94 -3.70 13.80
C VAL A 97 6.72 -3.76 14.70
N ALA A 98 5.75 -4.60 14.31
CA ALA A 98 4.62 -4.95 15.15
C ALA A 98 4.76 -6.38 15.66
N GLU A 99 4.77 -6.56 16.98
CA GLU A 99 4.87 -7.85 17.66
C GLU A 99 3.49 -8.29 18.15
N MET A 100 3.16 -9.58 17.97
CA MET A 100 1.89 -10.13 18.44
C MET A 100 2.04 -10.69 19.86
N THR A 101 1.15 -10.26 20.75
CA THR A 101 0.98 -10.83 22.08
C THR A 101 -0.32 -11.62 22.17
N VAL A 102 -0.37 -12.56 23.11
CA VAL A 102 -1.58 -13.33 23.42
C VAL A 102 -1.91 -13.21 24.90
N TRP A 103 -3.20 -13.03 25.19
CA TRP A 103 -3.70 -13.00 26.57
C TRP A 103 -4.21 -14.37 27.00
N VAL A 104 -3.55 -14.99 27.99
CA VAL A 104 -3.83 -16.35 28.45
C VAL A 104 -3.76 -16.42 29.96
N GLY A 105 -4.81 -16.92 30.62
CA GLY A 105 -4.77 -17.14 32.07
C GLY A 105 -4.61 -15.87 32.93
N GLY A 106 -4.84 -14.68 32.35
CA GLY A 106 -4.67 -13.40 33.04
C GLY A 106 -3.31 -12.74 32.82
N GLU A 107 -2.46 -13.29 31.96
CA GLU A 107 -1.14 -12.77 31.63
C GLU A 107 -1.01 -12.56 30.10
N GLU A 108 -0.26 -11.53 29.73
CA GLU A 108 0.14 -11.26 28.34
C GLU A 108 1.47 -11.94 28.04
N THR A 109 1.58 -12.64 26.91
CA THR A 109 2.80 -13.32 26.50
C THR A 109 3.10 -13.05 25.03
N ALA A 110 4.37 -12.78 24.72
CA ALA A 110 4.84 -12.65 23.34
C ALA A 110 4.76 -14.00 22.62
N THR A 111 4.24 -14.00 21.39
CA THR A 111 4.03 -15.22 20.60
C THR A 111 5.21 -15.55 19.68
N GLY A 112 6.14 -14.60 19.50
CA GLY A 112 7.23 -14.67 18.53
C GLY A 112 6.82 -14.30 17.10
N TYR A 113 5.54 -13.97 16.85
CA TYR A 113 5.11 -13.45 15.56
C TYR A 113 5.37 -11.96 15.44
N VAL A 114 5.89 -11.58 14.29
CA VAL A 114 6.31 -10.23 13.98
C VAL A 114 5.83 -9.85 12.58
N VAL A 115 5.37 -8.61 12.43
CA VAL A 115 5.09 -7.98 11.14
C VAL A 115 6.00 -6.77 10.98
N THR A 116 6.91 -6.83 10.02
CA THR A 116 7.84 -5.73 9.71
C THR A 116 7.43 -5.03 8.43
N ALA A 117 7.23 -3.71 8.47
CA ALA A 117 7.10 -2.91 7.27
C ALA A 117 8.47 -2.73 6.60
N GLN A 118 8.54 -2.94 5.29
CA GLN A 118 9.76 -2.83 4.49
C GLN A 118 9.49 -1.98 3.25
N GLN A 119 10.34 -0.99 3.02
CA GLN A 119 10.31 -0.23 1.79
C GLN A 119 11.01 -1.03 0.69
N VAL A 120 10.32 -1.24 -0.42
CA VAL A 120 10.90 -1.92 -1.59
C VAL A 120 11.58 -0.88 -2.46
N ALA A 121 12.90 -1.00 -2.60
CA ALA A 121 13.67 -0.16 -3.52
C ALA A 121 13.24 -0.43 -4.97
N SER A 122 13.16 0.62 -5.78
CA SER A 122 12.89 0.48 -7.22
C SER A 122 14.11 0.01 -8.01
N ASP A 123 15.30 0.21 -7.45
CA ASP A 123 16.58 0.00 -8.09
C ASP A 123 17.53 -0.73 -7.14
N TYR A 124 18.43 -1.53 -7.71
CA TYR A 124 19.49 -2.20 -6.95
C TYR A 124 20.56 -1.18 -6.54
N ASP A 125 20.93 -1.21 -5.26
CA ASP A 125 22.06 -0.45 -4.71
C ASP A 125 23.12 -1.44 -4.21
N GLU A 126 24.26 -1.47 -4.89
CA GLU A 126 25.39 -2.36 -4.55
C GLU A 126 26.05 -2.04 -3.20
N GLY A 127 25.81 -0.83 -2.67
CA GLY A 127 26.34 -0.38 -1.38
C GLY A 127 25.37 -0.51 -0.20
N ALA A 128 24.16 -1.03 -0.41
CA ALA A 128 23.14 -1.10 0.65
C ALA A 128 23.34 -2.25 1.67
N ASP A 129 24.23 -3.20 1.38
CA ASP A 129 24.48 -4.38 2.21
C ASP A 129 25.58 -4.16 3.29
N GLU A 130 26.09 -2.93 3.48
CA GLU A 130 27.16 -2.61 4.46
C GLU A 130 26.67 -2.02 5.80
#